data_AF-F0IZZ2-F1
#
_entry.id   AF-F0IZZ2-F1
#
_cell.length_a   1.000
_cell.length_b   1.000
_cell.length_c   1.000
_cell.angle_alpha   90.00
_cell.angle_beta   90.00
_cell.angle_gamma   90.00
#
_symmetry.space_group_name_H-M   'P 1'
#
loop_
_entity.id
_entity.type
_entity.pdbx_description
1 polymer ?
#
loop_
_entity_poly.entity_id
_entity_poly.type
_entity_poly.pdbx_seq_one_letter_code
_entity_poly.pdbx_strand_id
1 'polypeptide(L)'
;MIPITPEIIGPGIEEEYEDAMERIAFLLDAFKDYPASNETAHGRVVYQLRWLKQEIDAQRLPVPVHKSWIGTLCYVVGSCEVDDSKEIAKALGELKRILQGPGLLKPRHFPVVAAQIDDLVADIHLFGDPLTPDEIKFVADLEDTAKGIRSGQIIPPLTVPKGIHPLKLALMHAKRLENILPQPPNPHEYWKQSHFLQLPLFSAWRPYVVQKPPLGAPNPGLGPEAPDFTLVRNLVNTNVTKT
;
A
#
# COMPACT_ATOMS: atom_id res chain seq x y z
N MET A 1 -22.61 -10.25 -1.54
CA MET A 1 -21.40 -11.01 -1.93
C MET A 1 -21.22 -11.07 -3.45
N ILE A 2 -20.28 -10.27 -3.99
CA ILE A 2 -19.81 -10.39 -5.39
C ILE A 2 -18.83 -11.58 -5.48
N PRO A 3 -18.91 -12.44 -6.50
CA PRO A 3 -17.91 -13.50 -6.68
C PRO A 3 -16.53 -12.88 -6.93
N ILE A 4 -15.55 -13.23 -6.08
CA ILE A 4 -14.16 -12.83 -6.29
C ILE A 4 -13.56 -13.74 -7.36
N THR A 5 -13.37 -13.18 -8.57
CA THR A 5 -12.85 -13.91 -9.72
C THR A 5 -11.36 -13.63 -9.95
N PRO A 6 -10.63 -14.48 -10.71
CA PRO A 6 -9.24 -14.22 -11.10
C PRO A 6 -9.04 -12.86 -11.78
N GLU A 7 -10.02 -12.41 -12.57
CA GLU A 7 -9.97 -11.10 -13.24
C GLU A 7 -9.99 -9.94 -12.23
N ILE A 8 -10.74 -10.09 -11.14
CA ILE A 8 -10.79 -9.11 -10.05
C ILE A 8 -9.49 -9.12 -9.26
N ILE A 9 -8.98 -10.31 -8.93
CA ILE A 9 -7.73 -10.50 -8.16
C ILE A 9 -6.52 -9.94 -8.94
N GLY A 10 -6.53 -10.12 -10.26
CA GLY A 10 -5.45 -9.75 -11.16
C GLY A 10 -4.37 -10.82 -11.32
N PRO A 11 -3.34 -10.56 -12.13
CA PRO A 11 -2.36 -11.56 -12.57
C PRO A 11 -1.45 -12.10 -11.47
N GLY A 12 -1.36 -11.41 -10.32
CA GLY A 12 -0.45 -11.77 -9.24
C GLY A 12 0.82 -10.94 -9.25
N ILE A 13 1.97 -11.59 -9.05
CA ILE A 13 3.26 -10.93 -8.84
C ILE A 13 3.75 -10.21 -10.10
N GLU A 14 3.36 -10.68 -11.28
CA GLU A 14 3.71 -10.12 -12.58
C GLU A 14 3.19 -8.69 -12.71
N GLU A 15 1.96 -8.44 -12.27
CA GLU A 15 1.38 -7.10 -12.27
C GLU A 15 2.05 -6.19 -11.24
N GLU A 16 2.44 -6.74 -10.09
CA GLU A 16 3.15 -5.96 -9.08
C GLU A 16 4.56 -5.59 -9.54
N TYR A 17 5.23 -6.48 -10.29
CA TYR A 17 6.49 -6.18 -10.93
C TYR A 17 6.34 -5.11 -12.02
N GLU A 18 5.32 -5.21 -12.87
CA GLU A 18 5.03 -4.18 -13.88
C GLU A 18 4.73 -2.83 -13.23
N ASP A 19 3.79 -2.79 -12.26
CA ASP A 19 3.44 -1.59 -11.52
C ASP A 19 4.68 -0.99 -10.83
N ALA A 20 5.55 -1.81 -10.22
CA ALA A 20 6.76 -1.36 -9.56
C ALA A 20 7.79 -0.81 -10.57
N MET A 21 8.00 -1.49 -11.69
CA MET A 21 8.94 -1.08 -12.73
C MET A 21 8.56 0.26 -13.35
N GLU A 22 7.26 0.54 -13.56
CA GLU A 22 6.78 1.86 -13.99
C GLU A 22 7.20 2.96 -13.01
N ARG A 23 7.03 2.75 -11.70
CA ARG A 23 7.41 3.75 -10.68
C ARG A 23 8.92 3.87 -10.56
N ILE A 24 9.65 2.76 -10.64
CA ILE A 24 11.11 2.74 -10.59
C ILE A 24 11.69 3.52 -11.77
N ALA A 25 11.19 3.29 -13.00
CA ALA A 25 11.63 4.00 -14.19
C ALA A 25 11.37 5.51 -14.07
N PHE A 26 10.15 5.89 -13.65
CA PHE A 26 9.79 7.29 -13.41
C PHE A 26 10.72 7.95 -12.37
N LEU A 27 10.94 7.30 -11.22
CA LEU A 27 11.77 7.85 -10.15
C LEU A 27 13.25 7.95 -10.53
N LEU A 28 13.77 6.97 -11.30
CA LEU A 28 15.15 7.03 -11.78
C LEU A 28 15.37 8.18 -12.78
N ASP A 29 14.40 8.48 -13.63
CA ASP A 29 14.46 9.66 -14.51
C ASP A 29 14.34 10.97 -13.71
N ALA A 30 13.40 11.02 -12.76
CA ALA A 30 13.23 12.18 -11.87
C ALA A 30 14.49 12.48 -11.04
N PHE A 31 15.25 11.44 -10.69
CA PHE A 31 16.49 11.57 -9.91
C PHE A 31 17.78 11.47 -10.74
N LYS A 32 17.73 11.64 -12.06
CA LYS A 32 18.88 11.47 -12.95
C LYS A 32 20.09 12.36 -12.62
N ASP A 33 19.84 13.55 -12.05
CA ASP A 33 20.88 14.50 -11.68
C ASP A 33 21.50 14.21 -10.31
N TYR A 34 20.95 13.24 -9.56
CA TYR A 34 21.47 12.81 -8.27
C TYR A 34 22.33 11.55 -8.46
N PRO A 35 23.65 11.63 -8.27
CA PRO A 35 24.50 10.45 -8.36
C PRO A 35 24.13 9.46 -7.25
N ALA A 36 24.12 8.18 -7.61
CA ALA A 36 23.94 7.10 -6.65
C ALA A 36 25.06 7.17 -5.60
N SER A 37 24.70 7.45 -4.34
CA SER A 37 25.63 7.66 -3.24
C SER A 37 24.94 7.43 -1.90
N ASN A 38 25.70 7.14 -0.84
CA ASN A 38 25.13 7.04 0.51
C ASN A 38 25.04 8.40 1.22
N GLU A 39 25.65 9.44 0.65
CA GLU A 39 25.80 10.76 1.25
C GLU A 39 24.49 11.56 1.26
N THR A 40 23.64 11.38 0.24
CA THR A 40 22.37 12.12 0.10
C THR A 40 21.15 11.21 0.17
N ALA A 41 20.00 11.76 0.57
CA ALA A 41 18.74 11.02 0.57
C ALA A 41 18.38 10.52 -0.84
N HIS A 42 18.46 11.39 -1.84
CA HIS A 42 18.25 11.05 -3.25
C HIS A 42 19.21 9.96 -3.72
N GLY A 43 20.51 10.08 -3.43
CA GLY A 43 21.51 9.08 -3.81
C GLY A 43 21.22 7.69 -3.24
N ARG A 44 20.79 7.62 -1.97
CA ARG A 44 20.40 6.37 -1.30
C ARG A 44 19.17 5.74 -1.94
N VAL A 45 18.19 6.57 -2.31
CA VAL A 45 17.00 6.11 -3.04
C VAL A 45 17.39 5.60 -4.43
N VAL A 46 18.25 6.30 -5.17
CA VAL A 46 18.74 5.83 -6.48
C VAL A 46 19.39 4.45 -6.38
N TYR A 47 20.20 4.18 -5.34
CA TYR A 47 20.74 2.84 -5.12
C TYR A 47 19.66 1.78 -4.89
N GLN A 48 18.71 2.08 -4.00
CA GLN A 48 17.60 1.18 -3.72
C GLN A 48 16.77 0.88 -4.99
N LEU A 49 16.50 1.90 -5.81
CA LEU A 49 15.74 1.78 -7.06
C LEU A 49 16.47 0.92 -8.09
N ARG A 50 17.78 1.10 -8.26
CA ARG A 50 18.58 0.27 -9.16
C ARG A 50 18.60 -1.20 -8.73
N TRP A 51 18.69 -1.44 -7.42
CA TRP A 51 18.66 -2.81 -6.89
C TRP A 51 17.29 -3.45 -7.07
N LEU A 52 16.21 -2.72 -6.78
CA LEU A 52 14.85 -3.18 -7.02
C LEU A 52 14.63 -3.52 -8.50
N LYS A 53 15.07 -2.65 -9.41
CA LYS A 53 15.00 -2.88 -10.86
C LYS A 53 15.66 -4.22 -11.23
N GLN A 54 16.90 -4.42 -10.78
CA GLN A 54 17.67 -5.64 -11.05
C GLN A 54 16.96 -6.90 -10.54
N GLU A 55 16.45 -6.90 -9.32
CA GLU A 55 15.83 -8.08 -8.73
C GLU A 55 14.43 -8.36 -9.33
N ILE A 56 13.71 -7.32 -9.76
CA ILE A 56 12.46 -7.49 -10.52
C ILE A 56 12.72 -8.02 -11.92
N ASP A 57 13.69 -7.47 -12.65
CA ASP A 57 14.09 -7.95 -13.99
C ASP A 57 14.51 -9.42 -13.94
N ALA A 58 15.19 -9.84 -12.86
CA ALA A 58 15.57 -11.22 -12.62
C ALA A 58 14.43 -12.11 -12.10
N GLN A 59 13.25 -11.55 -11.83
CA GLN A 59 12.11 -12.20 -11.19
C GLN A 59 12.42 -12.86 -9.84
N ARG A 60 13.33 -12.26 -9.06
CA ARG A 60 13.83 -12.82 -7.78
C ARG A 60 13.38 -12.06 -6.54
N LEU A 61 12.61 -10.98 -6.70
CA LEU A 61 12.19 -10.15 -5.57
C LEU A 61 10.91 -10.72 -4.92
N PRO A 62 10.97 -11.38 -3.75
CA PRO A 62 9.74 -11.79 -3.06
C PRO A 62 8.89 -10.57 -2.74
N VAL A 63 7.59 -10.67 -2.98
CA VAL A 63 6.60 -9.70 -2.53
C VAL A 63 5.62 -10.41 -1.59
N PRO A 64 5.40 -9.91 -0.35
CA PRO A 64 5.95 -8.70 0.25
C PRO A 64 7.46 -8.78 0.47
N VAL A 65 8.15 -7.67 0.19
CA VAL A 65 9.58 -7.53 0.43
C VAL A 65 9.85 -7.39 1.92
N HIS A 66 10.85 -8.10 2.44
CA HIS A 66 11.23 -7.98 3.83
C HIS A 66 11.68 -6.53 4.16
N LYS A 67 11.16 -5.97 5.26
CA LYS A 67 11.37 -4.55 5.61
C LYS A 67 12.84 -4.15 5.69
N SER A 68 13.73 -5.05 6.10
CA SER A 68 15.17 -4.76 6.18
C SER A 68 15.83 -4.52 4.80
N TRP A 69 15.22 -4.98 3.70
CA TRP A 69 15.77 -4.81 2.35
C TRP A 69 15.30 -3.53 1.65
N ILE A 70 14.22 -2.93 2.16
CA ILE A 70 13.64 -1.68 1.63
C ILE A 70 13.59 -0.59 2.71
N GLY A 71 14.46 -0.69 3.71
CA GLY A 71 14.51 0.21 4.86
C GLY A 71 14.71 1.67 4.44
N THR A 72 15.62 1.91 3.49
CA THR A 72 15.88 3.22 2.90
C THR A 72 14.63 3.83 2.28
N LEU A 73 13.92 3.07 1.43
CA LEU A 73 12.68 3.53 0.81
C LEU A 73 11.61 3.82 1.86
N CYS A 74 11.46 2.94 2.85
CA CYS A 74 10.47 3.13 3.92
C CYS A 74 10.76 4.38 4.76
N TYR A 75 12.03 4.62 5.07
CA TYR A 75 12.46 5.81 5.80
C TYR A 75 12.17 7.07 5.00
N VAL A 76 12.60 7.13 3.73
CA VAL A 76 12.47 8.33 2.90
C VAL A 76 11.01 8.68 2.61
N VAL A 77 10.15 7.69 2.37
CA VAL A 77 8.70 7.92 2.24
C VAL A 77 8.10 8.49 3.54
N GLY A 78 8.64 8.11 4.70
CA GLY A 78 8.18 8.60 5.99
C GLY A 78 8.70 9.99 6.35
N SER A 79 9.93 10.32 5.94
CA SER A 79 10.57 11.60 6.23
C SER A 79 10.27 12.68 5.21
N CYS A 80 9.75 12.33 4.03
CA CYS A 80 9.46 13.25 2.92
C CYS A 80 10.71 14.02 2.43
N GLU A 81 11.91 13.51 2.70
CA GLU A 81 13.20 14.17 2.39
C GLU A 81 13.46 14.36 0.89
N VAL A 82 12.78 13.59 0.03
CA VAL A 82 12.96 13.61 -1.43
C VAL A 82 11.64 13.86 -2.18
N ASP A 83 10.60 14.31 -1.47
CA ASP A 83 9.28 14.62 -2.04
C ASP A 83 9.32 15.98 -2.78
N ASP A 84 10.21 16.09 -3.78
CA ASP A 84 10.46 17.31 -4.55
C ASP A 84 9.21 17.76 -5.34
N SER A 85 8.29 16.81 -5.60
CA SER A 85 7.00 17.06 -6.21
C SER A 85 5.92 16.11 -5.69
N LYS A 86 4.65 16.46 -5.94
CA LYS A 86 3.50 15.58 -5.60
C LYS A 86 3.56 14.26 -6.37
N GLU A 87 4.06 14.30 -7.59
CA GLU A 87 4.20 13.14 -8.47
C GLU A 87 5.28 12.19 -7.94
N ILE A 88 6.40 12.72 -7.44
CA ILE A 88 7.46 11.93 -6.79
C ILE A 88 6.94 11.30 -5.50
N ALA A 89 6.30 12.08 -4.62
CA ALA A 89 5.70 11.58 -3.39
C ALA A 89 4.67 10.46 -3.67
N LYS A 90 3.83 10.65 -4.69
CA LYS A 90 2.87 9.64 -5.16
C LYS A 90 3.57 8.37 -5.64
N ALA A 91 4.59 8.49 -6.50
CA ALA A 91 5.32 7.34 -7.03
C ALA A 91 6.06 6.56 -5.94
N LEU A 92 6.70 7.24 -4.98
CA LEU A 92 7.36 6.61 -3.84
C LEU A 92 6.36 5.90 -2.92
N GLY A 93 5.21 6.53 -2.64
CA GLY A 93 4.13 5.93 -1.85
C GLY A 93 3.52 4.71 -2.51
N GLU A 94 3.29 4.75 -3.83
CA GLU A 94 2.83 3.61 -4.62
C GLU A 94 3.86 2.48 -4.67
N LEU A 95 5.12 2.79 -4.93
CA LEU A 95 6.21 1.80 -4.92
C LEU A 95 6.30 1.11 -3.55
N LYS A 96 6.32 1.87 -2.46
CA LYS A 96 6.31 1.31 -1.10
C LYS A 96 5.11 0.40 -0.88
N ARG A 97 3.91 0.77 -1.34
CA ARG A 97 2.70 -0.05 -1.20
C ARG A 97 2.82 -1.37 -1.96
N ILE A 98 3.32 -1.34 -3.19
CA ILE A 98 3.53 -2.55 -4.00
C ILE A 98 4.50 -3.50 -3.29
N LEU A 99 5.66 -2.98 -2.87
CA LEU A 99 6.69 -3.78 -2.21
C LEU A 99 6.23 -4.32 -0.84
N GLN A 100 5.32 -3.64 -0.15
CA GLN A 100 4.71 -4.13 1.09
C GLN A 100 3.72 -5.29 0.88
N GLY A 101 3.34 -5.57 -0.37
CA GLY A 101 2.53 -6.73 -0.75
C GLY A 101 1.05 -6.50 -1.08
N PRO A 102 0.38 -5.42 -0.65
CA PRO A 102 -1.01 -5.20 -1.06
C PRO A 102 -1.21 -4.92 -2.54
N GLY A 103 -0.18 -4.48 -3.28
CA GLY A 103 -0.37 -4.00 -4.66
C GLY A 103 -1.22 -2.73 -4.75
N LEU A 104 -1.53 -2.30 -5.98
CA LEU A 104 -2.31 -1.09 -6.23
C LEU A 104 -3.81 -1.36 -6.38
N LEU A 105 -4.62 -0.43 -5.89
CA LEU A 105 -6.03 -0.35 -6.22
C LEU A 105 -6.20 0.13 -7.67
N LYS A 106 -7.02 -0.57 -8.46
CA LYS A 106 -7.27 -0.35 -9.88
C LYS A 106 -8.79 -0.36 -10.13
N PRO A 107 -9.30 0.20 -11.25
CA PRO A 107 -10.74 0.33 -11.48
C PRO A 107 -11.53 -0.97 -11.38
N ARG A 108 -10.95 -2.10 -11.82
CA ARG A 108 -11.57 -3.44 -11.68
C ARG A 108 -11.86 -3.86 -10.24
N HIS A 109 -11.21 -3.25 -9.25
CA HIS A 109 -11.42 -3.53 -7.82
C HIS A 109 -12.58 -2.72 -7.24
N PHE A 110 -13.03 -1.63 -7.89
CA PHE A 110 -14.04 -0.74 -7.34
C PHE A 110 -15.39 -1.44 -7.04
N PRO A 111 -15.89 -2.36 -7.88
CA PRO A 111 -17.09 -3.12 -7.55
C PRO A 111 -16.96 -3.91 -6.23
N VAL A 112 -15.76 -4.45 -5.96
CA VAL A 112 -15.48 -5.18 -4.72
C VAL A 112 -15.51 -4.24 -3.52
N VAL A 113 -14.93 -3.04 -3.63
CA VAL A 113 -14.98 -2.05 -2.55
C VAL A 113 -16.42 -1.69 -2.24
N ALA A 114 -17.26 -1.48 -3.25
CA ALA A 114 -18.70 -1.23 -3.05
C ALA A 114 -19.42 -2.40 -2.36
N ALA A 115 -19.10 -3.64 -2.74
CA ALA A 115 -19.66 -4.83 -2.07
C ALA A 115 -19.20 -4.99 -0.62
N GLN A 116 -17.95 -4.66 -0.31
CA GLN A 116 -17.46 -4.66 1.08
C GLN A 116 -18.20 -3.62 1.93
N ILE A 117 -18.62 -2.50 1.34
CA ILE A 117 -19.49 -1.54 2.00
C ILE A 117 -20.88 -2.14 2.23
N ASP A 118 -21.49 -2.77 1.23
CA ASP A 118 -22.80 -3.42 1.38
C ASP A 118 -22.78 -4.49 2.48
N ASP A 119 -21.76 -5.35 2.49
CA ASP A 119 -21.64 -6.41 3.49
C ASP A 119 -21.53 -5.81 4.90
N LEU A 120 -20.77 -4.73 5.07
CA LEU A 120 -20.69 -4.00 6.34
C LEU A 120 -22.04 -3.38 6.76
N VAL A 121 -22.78 -2.77 5.82
CA VAL A 121 -24.10 -2.18 6.08
C VAL A 121 -25.11 -3.27 6.45
N ALA A 122 -25.09 -4.40 5.75
CA ALA A 122 -25.94 -5.55 6.07
C ALA A 122 -25.65 -6.10 7.47
N ASP A 123 -24.38 -6.21 7.85
CA ASP A 123 -23.98 -6.62 9.20
C ASP A 123 -24.48 -5.63 10.26
N ILE A 124 -24.38 -4.32 10.01
CA ILE A 124 -24.92 -3.29 10.92
C ILE A 124 -26.44 -3.46 11.10
N HIS A 125 -27.19 -3.71 10.02
CA HIS A 125 -28.65 -3.89 10.11
C HIS A 125 -29.07 -5.22 10.74
N LEU A 126 -28.30 -6.28 10.56
CA LEU A 126 -28.61 -7.60 11.12
C LEU A 126 -28.51 -7.60 12.65
N PHE A 127 -27.63 -6.76 13.19
CA PHE A 127 -27.24 -6.81 14.59
C PHE A 127 -27.55 -5.53 15.38
N GLY A 128 -27.74 -4.38 14.72
CA GLY A 128 -27.93 -3.10 15.37
C GLY A 128 -29.38 -2.74 15.67
N ASP A 129 -29.85 -3.07 16.87
CA ASP A 129 -31.16 -2.66 17.39
C ASP A 129 -31.05 -1.51 18.41
N PRO A 130 -31.99 -0.54 18.34
CA PRO A 130 -32.18 0.36 17.21
C PRO A 130 -31.02 1.35 17.08
N LEU A 131 -30.63 1.64 15.83
CA LEU A 131 -29.54 2.58 15.52
C LEU A 131 -29.79 3.99 16.08
N THR A 132 -28.74 4.61 16.62
CA THR A 132 -28.75 6.01 17.01
C THR A 132 -28.81 6.94 15.78
N PRO A 133 -29.21 8.22 15.91
CA PRO A 133 -29.19 9.16 14.79
C PRO A 133 -27.83 9.29 14.10
N ASP A 134 -26.73 9.19 14.85
CA ASP A 134 -25.36 9.22 14.32
C ASP A 134 -25.05 7.96 13.50
N GLU A 135 -25.52 6.79 13.95
CA GLU A 135 -25.37 5.52 13.23
C GLU A 135 -26.20 5.48 11.95
N ILE A 136 -27.44 6.01 11.99
CA ILE A 136 -28.30 6.13 10.80
C ILE A 136 -27.60 6.98 9.74
N LYS A 137 -27.01 8.12 10.15
CA LYS A 137 -26.24 8.96 9.24
C LYS A 137 -25.01 8.24 8.70
N PHE A 138 -24.28 7.51 9.53
CA PHE A 138 -23.11 6.73 9.12
C PHE A 138 -23.46 5.65 8.09
N VAL A 139 -24.56 4.92 8.30
CA VAL A 139 -25.07 3.93 7.34
C VAL A 139 -25.45 4.61 6.02
N ALA A 140 -26.18 5.73 6.07
CA ALA A 140 -26.52 6.48 4.86
C ALA A 140 -25.27 6.97 4.10
N ASP A 141 -24.25 7.47 4.81
CA ASP A 141 -22.97 7.89 4.21
C ASP A 141 -22.25 6.71 3.52
N LEU A 142 -22.30 5.50 4.10
CA LEU A 142 -21.77 4.28 3.50
C LEU A 142 -22.55 3.89 2.23
N GLU A 143 -23.87 3.85 2.30
CA GLU A 143 -24.74 3.50 1.15
C GLU A 143 -24.56 4.46 -0.02
N ASP A 144 -24.51 5.78 0.26
CA ASP A 144 -24.24 6.81 -0.74
C ASP A 144 -22.84 6.65 -1.34
N THR A 145 -21.84 6.31 -0.52
CA THR A 145 -20.48 6.01 -1.00
C THR A 145 -20.48 4.82 -1.94
N ALA A 146 -21.12 3.71 -1.57
CA ALA A 146 -21.20 2.51 -2.41
C ALA A 146 -21.92 2.79 -3.74
N LYS A 147 -23.02 3.54 -3.70
CA LYS A 147 -23.75 3.99 -4.89
C LYS A 147 -22.89 4.87 -5.79
N GLY A 148 -22.15 5.82 -5.21
CA GLY A 148 -21.23 6.69 -5.94
C GLY A 148 -20.08 5.93 -6.58
N ILE A 149 -19.56 4.88 -5.93
CA ILE A 149 -18.52 4.01 -6.51
C ILE A 149 -19.08 3.25 -7.71
N ARG A 150 -20.28 2.66 -7.59
CA ARG A 150 -20.93 1.92 -8.69
C ARG A 150 -21.24 2.81 -9.88
N SER A 151 -21.63 4.07 -9.65
CA SER A 151 -21.93 5.03 -10.72
C SER A 151 -20.68 5.69 -11.32
N GLY A 152 -19.50 5.45 -10.75
CA GLY A 152 -18.24 6.10 -11.14
C GLY A 152 -18.14 7.57 -10.71
N GLN A 153 -19.09 8.08 -9.93
CA GLN A 153 -19.04 9.43 -9.36
C GLN A 153 -18.00 9.54 -8.24
N ILE A 154 -17.72 8.44 -7.55
CA ILE A 154 -16.69 8.33 -6.53
C ILE A 154 -15.61 7.37 -7.03
N ILE A 155 -14.37 7.85 -7.07
CA ILE A 155 -13.20 7.05 -7.42
C ILE A 155 -12.36 6.87 -6.15
N PRO A 156 -12.29 5.65 -5.59
CA PRO A 156 -11.39 5.36 -4.48
C PRO A 156 -9.90 5.52 -4.87
N PRO A 157 -9.01 5.87 -3.92
CA PRO A 157 -9.28 6.12 -2.51
C PRO A 157 -9.96 7.48 -2.26
N LEU A 158 -10.78 7.56 -1.22
CA LEU A 158 -11.32 8.81 -0.71
C LEU A 158 -10.20 9.63 -0.06
N THR A 159 -9.85 10.75 -0.67
CA THR A 159 -8.87 11.71 -0.12
C THR A 159 -9.56 13.00 0.28
N VAL A 160 -9.31 13.49 1.50
CA VAL A 160 -9.65 14.86 1.90
C VAL A 160 -8.37 15.70 1.93
N PRO A 161 -8.37 16.93 1.36
CA PRO A 161 -7.18 17.78 1.31
C PRO A 161 -6.59 18.15 2.67
N LYS A 162 -7.39 18.13 3.74
CA LYS A 162 -6.97 18.40 5.13
C LYS A 162 -7.78 17.57 6.11
N GLY A 163 -7.11 16.91 7.05
CA GLY A 163 -7.75 16.16 8.14
C GLY A 163 -8.06 14.70 7.82
N ILE A 164 -8.79 14.05 8.74
CA ILE A 164 -9.25 12.66 8.58
C ILE A 164 -10.65 12.71 7.96
N HIS A 165 -10.88 11.94 6.90
CA HIS A 165 -12.21 11.83 6.29
C HIS A 165 -13.23 11.41 7.37
N PRO A 166 -14.41 12.05 7.51
CA PRO A 166 -15.38 11.71 8.56
C PRO A 166 -15.74 10.21 8.59
N LEU A 167 -15.96 9.62 7.42
CA LEU A 167 -16.18 8.17 7.28
C LEU A 167 -14.98 7.31 7.76
N LYS A 168 -13.74 7.75 7.51
CA LYS A 168 -12.54 7.08 8.03
C LYS A 168 -12.49 7.18 9.56
N LEU A 169 -12.81 8.36 10.10
CA LEU A 169 -12.89 8.57 11.55
C LEU A 169 -13.94 7.65 12.16
N ALA A 170 -15.15 7.59 11.58
CA ALA A 170 -16.21 6.70 12.02
C ALA A 170 -15.78 5.22 11.99
N LEU A 171 -15.16 4.76 10.90
CA LEU A 171 -14.62 3.40 10.78
C LEU A 171 -13.47 3.11 11.78
N MET A 172 -12.61 4.09 12.08
CA MET A 172 -11.56 3.96 13.10
C MET A 172 -12.12 3.91 14.52
N HIS A 173 -13.20 4.65 14.78
CA HIS A 173 -13.89 4.72 16.07
C HIS A 173 -15.07 3.76 16.18
N ALA A 174 -15.19 2.82 15.24
CA ALA A 174 -16.19 1.75 15.24
C ALA A 174 -16.10 0.82 16.47
N LYS A 175 -15.20 1.07 17.43
CA LYS A 175 -15.33 0.59 18.81
C LYS A 175 -16.69 0.88 19.44
N ARG A 176 -17.41 1.93 19.00
CA ARG A 176 -18.81 2.15 19.43
C ARG A 176 -19.78 1.11 18.86
N LEU A 177 -19.46 0.50 17.72
CA LEU A 177 -20.21 -0.60 17.11
C LEU A 177 -19.92 -1.95 17.78
N GLU A 178 -18.84 -2.10 18.57
CA GLU A 178 -18.63 -3.28 19.43
C GLU A 178 -19.77 -3.48 20.46
N ASN A 179 -20.49 -2.40 20.82
CA ASN A 179 -21.64 -2.45 21.73
C ASN A 179 -22.97 -2.68 21.02
N ILE A 180 -22.99 -2.57 19.69
CA ILE A 180 -24.18 -2.69 18.83
C ILE A 180 -24.22 -4.08 18.20
N LEU A 181 -23.06 -4.68 17.97
CA LEU A 181 -22.93 -6.06 17.52
C LEU A 181 -22.86 -6.98 18.74
N PRO A 182 -23.73 -7.99 18.89
CA PRO A 182 -23.64 -8.90 20.02
C PRO A 182 -22.32 -9.69 19.95
N GLN A 183 -21.69 -9.89 21.10
CA GLN A 183 -20.70 -10.97 21.25
C GLN A 183 -21.42 -12.33 21.16
N PRO A 184 -20.88 -13.43 20.56
CA PRO A 184 -19.96 -13.56 19.42
C PRO A 184 -20.44 -14.70 18.43
N PRO A 185 -19.70 -15.14 17.37
CA PRO A 185 -18.26 -15.34 17.36
C PRO A 185 -17.54 -14.21 16.62
N ASN A 186 -16.88 -13.39 17.42
CA ASN A 186 -15.62 -12.73 17.14
C ASN A 186 -15.73 -11.25 16.70
N PRO A 187 -15.70 -10.29 17.66
CA PRO A 187 -15.39 -8.88 17.40
C PRO A 187 -14.17 -8.67 16.48
N HIS A 188 -13.27 -9.65 16.44
CA HIS A 188 -12.18 -9.72 15.47
C HIS A 188 -12.65 -9.70 14.01
N GLU A 189 -13.73 -10.41 13.63
CA GLU A 189 -14.20 -10.45 12.23
C GLU A 189 -14.76 -9.10 11.78
N TYR A 190 -15.49 -8.40 12.64
CA TYR A 190 -15.94 -7.03 12.36
C TYR A 190 -14.78 -6.03 12.29
N TRP A 191 -13.85 -6.09 13.26
CA TRP A 191 -12.63 -5.28 13.21
C TRP A 191 -11.85 -5.55 11.93
N LYS A 192 -11.78 -6.81 11.52
CA LYS A 192 -11.11 -7.26 10.31
C LYS A 192 -11.83 -6.77 9.06
N GLN A 193 -13.16 -6.83 8.96
CA GLN A 193 -13.93 -6.27 7.84
C GLN A 193 -13.79 -4.75 7.75
N SER A 194 -13.97 -4.03 8.85
CA SER A 194 -13.83 -2.56 8.89
C SER A 194 -12.38 -2.14 8.57
N HIS A 195 -11.38 -2.88 9.05
CA HIS A 195 -9.98 -2.68 8.70
C HIS A 195 -9.72 -2.96 7.22
N PHE A 196 -10.23 -4.09 6.69
CA PHE A 196 -10.09 -4.47 5.29
C PHE A 196 -10.86 -3.58 4.31
N LEU A 197 -11.89 -2.85 4.76
CA LEU A 197 -12.54 -1.81 3.97
C LEU A 197 -11.75 -0.49 4.01
N GLN A 198 -11.20 -0.12 5.16
CA GLN A 198 -10.41 1.11 5.30
C GLN A 198 -9.17 1.14 4.38
N LEU A 199 -8.54 -0.01 4.17
CA LEU A 199 -7.34 -0.14 3.35
C LEU A 199 -7.57 0.23 1.87
N PRO A 200 -8.51 -0.37 1.12
CA PRO A 200 -8.82 0.05 -0.24
C PRO A 200 -9.47 1.43 -0.28
N LEU A 201 -10.40 1.73 0.63
CA LEU A 201 -11.21 2.94 0.56
C LEU A 201 -10.41 4.21 0.85
N PHE A 202 -9.39 4.17 1.72
CA PHE A 202 -8.61 5.36 2.08
C PHE A 202 -7.11 5.25 1.82
N SER A 203 -6.58 4.03 1.66
CA SER A 203 -5.14 3.80 1.53
C SER A 203 -4.74 3.29 0.15
N ALA A 204 -5.68 3.14 -0.79
CA ALA A 204 -5.47 2.61 -2.15
C ALA A 204 -4.82 1.22 -2.20
N TRP A 205 -5.09 0.38 -1.20
CA TRP A 205 -4.67 -1.03 -1.22
C TRP A 205 -5.58 -1.85 -2.12
N ARG A 206 -5.04 -2.86 -2.81
CA ARG A 206 -5.88 -3.85 -3.48
C ARG A 206 -6.70 -4.62 -2.44
N PRO A 207 -8.02 -4.80 -2.64
CA PRO A 207 -8.79 -5.77 -1.87
C PRO A 207 -8.45 -7.19 -2.35
N TYR A 208 -8.42 -8.17 -1.44
CA TYR A 208 -8.09 -9.58 -1.74
C TYR A 208 -6.74 -9.76 -2.44
N VAL A 209 -5.66 -9.59 -1.68
CA VAL A 209 -4.27 -9.72 -2.15
C VAL A 209 -4.03 -11.11 -2.73
N VAL A 210 -3.42 -11.17 -3.92
CA VAL A 210 -3.09 -12.43 -4.60
C VAL A 210 -2.10 -13.23 -3.76
N GLN A 211 -2.30 -14.54 -3.64
CA GLN A 211 -1.30 -15.43 -3.07
C GLN A 211 -0.11 -15.54 -4.03
N LYS A 212 1.10 -15.29 -3.53
CA LYS A 212 2.32 -15.23 -4.35
C LYS A 212 3.20 -16.46 -4.08
N PRO A 213 3.91 -16.97 -5.10
CA PRO A 213 4.82 -18.08 -4.91
C PRO A 213 5.93 -17.71 -3.91
N PRO A 214 6.38 -18.64 -3.07
CA PRO A 214 7.51 -18.39 -2.19
C PRO A 214 8.78 -18.21 -3.05
N LEU A 215 9.34 -17.02 -3.04
CA LEU A 215 10.66 -16.75 -3.62
C LEU A 215 11.72 -16.77 -2.52
N GLY A 216 12.93 -17.23 -2.87
CA GLY A 216 14.09 -17.18 -1.99
C GLY A 216 14.52 -15.74 -1.71
N ALA A 217 15.46 -15.56 -0.77
CA ALA A 217 16.03 -14.24 -0.55
C ALA A 217 16.76 -13.74 -1.82
N PRO A 218 16.61 -12.45 -2.18
CA PRO A 218 17.33 -11.84 -3.29
C PRO A 218 18.82 -11.79 -2.94
N ASN A 219 19.66 -11.75 -3.98
CA ASN A 219 21.10 -11.66 -3.79
C ASN A 219 21.47 -10.24 -3.29
N PRO A 220 22.30 -10.13 -2.23
CA PRO A 220 22.75 -8.82 -1.76
C PRO A 220 23.70 -8.18 -2.78
N GLY A 221 23.52 -6.88 -3.00
CA GLY A 221 24.40 -6.05 -3.84
C GLY A 221 23.89 -5.86 -5.27
N LEU A 222 24.43 -4.84 -5.93
CA LEU A 222 24.20 -4.62 -7.35
C LEU A 222 25.16 -5.48 -8.19
N GLY A 223 24.74 -5.86 -9.40
CA GLY A 223 25.57 -6.58 -10.36
C GLY A 223 26.81 -5.79 -10.80
N PRO A 224 27.73 -6.41 -11.55
CA PRO A 224 29.03 -5.83 -11.91
C PRO A 224 28.95 -4.54 -12.76
N GLU A 225 27.80 -4.26 -13.35
CA GLU A 225 27.48 -3.05 -14.13
C GLU A 225 27.20 -1.81 -13.24
N ALA A 226 27.11 -1.99 -11.92
CA ALA A 226 26.77 -0.94 -10.99
C ALA A 226 27.97 -0.07 -10.59
N PRO A 227 27.74 1.19 -10.16
CA PRO A 227 28.82 2.09 -9.74
C PRO A 227 29.71 1.39 -8.69
N ASP A 228 31.03 1.45 -8.88
CA ASP A 228 31.99 0.75 -8.03
C ASP A 228 31.85 1.16 -6.56
N PHE A 229 31.48 0.19 -5.71
CA PHE A 229 31.29 0.35 -4.27
C PHE A 229 32.52 -0.02 -3.44
N THR A 230 33.64 -0.38 -4.07
CA THR A 230 34.87 -0.71 -3.33
C THR A 230 35.26 0.42 -2.38
N LEU A 231 35.05 1.68 -2.76
CA LEU A 231 35.29 2.84 -1.89
C LEU A 231 34.46 2.83 -0.60
N VAL A 232 33.15 2.55 -0.68
CA VAL A 232 32.25 2.52 0.50
C VAL A 232 32.54 1.30 1.38
N ARG A 233 32.79 0.13 0.78
CA ARG A 233 33.15 -1.09 1.51
C ARG A 233 34.48 -0.93 2.26
N ASN A 234 35.44 -0.25 1.64
CA ASN A 234 36.74 0.04 2.24
C ASN A 234 36.63 1.06 3.39
N LEU A 235 35.80 2.09 3.25
CA LEU A 235 35.56 3.09 4.31
C LEU A 235 34.95 2.48 5.58
N VAL A 236 33.98 1.57 5.43
CA VAL A 236 33.37 0.86 6.57
C VAL A 236 34.40 -0.05 7.26
N ASN A 237 35.21 -0.78 6.49
CA ASN A 237 36.22 -1.69 7.04
C ASN A 237 37.40 -0.94 7.71
N THR A 238 37.72 0.28 7.28
CA THR A 238 38.73 1.12 7.96
C THR A 238 38.25 1.74 9.27
N ASN A 239 36.94 1.87 9.48
CA ASN A 239 36.37 2.41 10.71
C ASN A 239 36.14 1.33 11.77
N VAL A 240 35.96 0.06 11.39
CA VAL A 240 35.85 -1.08 12.31
C VAL A 240 37.21 -1.48 12.92
N THR A 241 38.31 -1.13 12.26
CA THR A 241 39.67 -1.41 12.75
C THR A 241 40.28 -0.30 13.62
N LYS A 242 39.51 0.76 13.93
CA LYS A 242 39.94 1.92 14.73
C LYS A 242 39.30 2.02 16.13
N THR A 243 38.69 0.94 16.63
CA THR A 243 38.31 0.75 18.04
C THR A 243 39.04 -0.43 18.61
#